data_AF-A0A946VMI0-F1
#
_entry.id   AF-A0A946VMI0-F1
#
_cell.length_a   1.000
_cell.length_b   1.000
_cell.length_c   1.000
_cell.angle_alpha   90.00
_cell.angle_beta   90.00
_cell.angle_gamma   90.00
#
_symmetry.space_group_name_H-M   'P 1'
#
loop_
_entity.id
_entity.type
_entity.pdbx_description
1 polymer ?
#
loop_
_entity_poly.entity_id
_entity_poly.type
_entity_poly.pdbx_seq_one_letter_code
_entity_poly.pdbx_strand_id
1 'polypeptide(L)'
;MNSKADVIAISTERPVYPQDKSRWFGKCRAEKLRVVFSFYSPDGNEISMPVASMSAYLKRDFPWIEVEVYPVLILRDAEKYSPENYARAIEELKPDLIAFSVMSPHWFPLEPYFAELKKLMPELPVLVGGYQAMLSQEQTIANPNIDFICVGDGEYAMGNIVQFLRGSKDGPVDGMWEKMIDGSVYESEPHQIGDLAALPFPDYDVFQKDGGFDDVNSSIFGPKGKLVLPVMTGRGCPYRCTYCCNTPVLEGWKNKKTFLRKYDPEAMVNELIRLRDKYNVEYFEFWDELFLSNLKFVRAFFEIYKEKIHLPFAINSRVEVMSEEFCQTAAAAGCHTIWFGIESGDEKYRAEMLGRKMKNQQIIDAAENCKKAGINRLTFNIVGMPLETAANMRETLSLNQRIAPEFFFFFPYIPLRGTPLYEVAEREGLLVENKRNLHYLSAVNDKQFTLNMKERPDLLSAEEYNEICLKMMAFQEANNRLEYVDEDDNKHPIEVEDKSLTLTEALEPEAEGGDGHDGHKDGLQPIEPALAQEQSKSLVSRILGPFRSP
;
A
#
# COMPACT_ATOMS: atom_id res chain seq x y z
N MET A 1 31.13 -15.47 -17.67
CA MET A 1 31.38 -14.02 -17.73
C MET A 1 30.91 -13.43 -16.42
N ASN A 2 31.80 -12.77 -15.69
CA ASN A 2 31.60 -12.35 -14.30
C ASN A 2 30.48 -11.31 -14.21
N SER A 3 29.36 -11.69 -13.58
CA SER A 3 28.27 -10.79 -13.20
C SER A 3 28.77 -9.80 -12.15
N LYS A 4 29.19 -8.61 -12.59
CA LYS A 4 29.28 -7.44 -11.71
C LYS A 4 27.88 -6.90 -11.44
N ALA A 5 27.05 -7.70 -10.77
CA ALA A 5 25.99 -7.16 -9.96
C ALA A 5 26.62 -6.96 -8.58
N ASP A 6 27.20 -5.78 -8.34
CA ASP A 6 27.76 -5.48 -7.02
C ASP A 6 26.61 -5.55 -6.00
N VAL A 7 26.58 -6.62 -5.20
CA VAL A 7 25.74 -6.71 -4.02
C VAL A 7 26.16 -5.60 -3.09
N ILE A 8 25.25 -4.66 -2.81
CA ILE A 8 25.61 -3.40 -2.17
C ILE A 8 25.58 -3.53 -0.63
N ALA A 9 25.78 -4.69 0.01
CA ALA A 9 26.26 -4.77 1.41
C ALA A 9 26.50 -6.21 1.86
N ILE A 10 27.77 -6.56 2.08
CA ILE A 10 28.16 -7.73 2.87
C ILE A 10 29.19 -7.20 3.89
N SER A 11 28.84 -7.20 5.18
CA SER A 11 29.82 -6.97 6.25
C SER A 11 30.84 -8.10 6.24
N THR A 12 32.12 -7.79 6.46
CA THR A 12 33.22 -8.75 6.52
C THR A 12 33.29 -9.53 7.84
N GLU A 13 32.48 -9.18 8.84
CA GLU A 13 32.50 -9.75 10.20
C GLU A 13 31.24 -10.58 10.50
N ARG A 14 30.85 -11.47 9.58
CA ARG A 14 29.69 -12.35 9.81
C ARG A 14 30.09 -13.60 10.59
N PRO A 15 29.27 -14.08 11.55
CA PRO A 15 29.48 -15.40 12.12
C PRO A 15 29.40 -16.45 11.01
N VAL A 16 30.25 -17.48 11.12
CA VAL A 16 30.22 -18.61 10.18
C VAL A 16 28.84 -19.25 10.25
N TYR A 17 28.23 -19.46 9.09
CA TYR A 17 26.93 -20.11 9.00
C TYR A 17 27.05 -21.56 9.51
N PRO A 18 26.29 -21.95 10.56
CA PRO A 18 26.41 -23.28 11.16
C PRO A 18 25.63 -24.31 10.32
N GLN A 19 26.24 -24.72 9.21
CA GLN A 19 25.61 -25.55 8.18
C GLN A 19 25.00 -26.86 8.71
N ASP A 20 25.66 -27.47 9.70
CA ASP A 20 25.26 -28.70 10.39
C ASP A 20 24.06 -28.52 11.31
N LYS A 21 23.75 -27.28 11.70
CA LYS A 21 22.61 -26.94 12.56
C LYS A 21 21.36 -26.50 11.79
N SER A 22 21.48 -26.33 10.47
CA SER A 22 20.32 -26.06 9.62
C SER A 22 19.41 -27.29 9.53
N ARG A 23 18.11 -27.07 9.72
CA ARG A 23 17.10 -28.11 9.47
C ARG A 23 16.93 -28.38 7.97
N TRP A 24 17.24 -27.41 7.12
CA TRP A 24 16.68 -27.30 5.77
C TRP A 24 17.68 -27.52 4.63
N PHE A 25 18.98 -27.44 4.92
CA PHE A 25 20.02 -27.66 3.90
C PHE A 25 19.89 -29.01 3.19
N GLY A 26 19.82 -28.97 1.86
CA GLY A 26 19.77 -30.17 1.03
C GLY A 26 18.55 -31.08 1.25
N LYS A 27 17.49 -30.57 1.90
CA LYS A 27 16.26 -31.33 2.19
C LYS A 27 15.34 -31.46 0.99
N CYS A 28 15.34 -30.50 0.07
CA CYS A 28 14.58 -30.59 -1.17
C CYS A 28 15.49 -31.18 -2.27
N ARG A 29 15.15 -32.38 -2.76
CA ARG A 29 15.87 -33.02 -3.88
C ARG A 29 14.98 -33.23 -5.10
N ALA A 30 13.86 -32.53 -5.15
CA ALA A 30 12.94 -32.58 -6.27
C ALA A 30 13.64 -32.11 -7.54
N GLU A 31 13.31 -32.74 -8.67
CA GLU A 31 13.81 -32.32 -9.99
C GLU A 31 13.33 -30.91 -10.33
N LYS A 32 12.08 -30.61 -9.96
CA LYS A 32 11.51 -29.26 -9.93
C LYS A 32 11.10 -28.91 -8.51
N LEU A 33 11.60 -27.79 -8.00
CA LEU A 33 11.25 -27.30 -6.66
C LEU A 33 10.08 -26.32 -6.79
N ARG A 34 9.00 -26.56 -6.05
CA ARG A 34 7.80 -25.72 -6.08
C ARG A 34 7.82 -24.68 -4.96
N VAL A 35 7.83 -23.41 -5.35
CA VAL A 35 7.73 -22.26 -4.45
C VAL A 35 6.32 -21.69 -4.56
N VAL A 36 5.58 -21.72 -3.45
CA VAL A 36 4.28 -21.04 -3.35
C VAL A 36 4.50 -19.69 -2.69
N PHE A 37 4.23 -18.60 -3.41
CA PHE A 37 4.13 -17.28 -2.83
C PHE A 37 2.73 -17.04 -2.29
N SER A 38 2.66 -16.42 -1.12
CA SER A 38 1.41 -16.01 -0.52
C SER A 38 1.50 -14.60 0.03
N PHE A 39 0.37 -13.92 0.09
CA PHE A 39 0.21 -12.59 0.65
C PHE A 39 -1.26 -12.39 0.99
N TYR A 40 -1.55 -11.40 1.83
CA TYR A 40 -2.92 -11.02 2.13
C TYR A 40 -3.52 -10.22 0.97
N SER A 41 -4.71 -10.61 0.53
CA SER A 41 -5.41 -10.05 -0.63
C SER A 41 -6.91 -10.03 -0.30
N PRO A 42 -7.51 -8.87 -0.04
CA PRO A 42 -8.94 -8.75 0.27
C PRO A 42 -9.85 -9.43 -0.74
N ASP A 43 -9.67 -9.07 -2.02
CA ASP A 43 -10.64 -9.38 -3.08
C ASP A 43 -10.11 -10.45 -4.05
N GLY A 44 -8.82 -10.80 -3.91
CA GLY A 44 -8.13 -11.75 -4.78
C GLY A 44 -7.63 -11.11 -6.08
N ASN A 45 -7.76 -9.80 -6.26
CA ASN A 45 -7.50 -9.09 -7.51
C ASN A 45 -6.23 -8.22 -7.44
N GLU A 46 -5.52 -8.25 -6.32
CA GLU A 46 -4.34 -7.44 -6.09
C GLU A 46 -3.09 -8.06 -6.73
N ILE A 47 -2.31 -7.22 -7.40
CA ILE A 47 -0.99 -7.60 -7.92
C ILE A 47 0.06 -7.22 -6.87
N SER A 48 0.69 -8.22 -6.28
CA SER A 48 1.80 -8.01 -5.35
C SER A 48 3.10 -7.78 -6.11
N MET A 49 3.50 -6.50 -6.26
CA MET A 49 4.74 -6.13 -6.96
C MET A 49 6.01 -6.84 -6.45
N PRO A 50 6.22 -7.06 -5.13
CA PRO A 50 7.35 -7.85 -4.64
C PRO A 50 7.30 -9.30 -5.12
N VAL A 51 6.13 -9.95 -5.11
CA VAL A 51 5.95 -11.33 -5.58
C VAL A 51 6.16 -11.42 -7.09
N ALA A 52 5.62 -10.46 -7.85
CA ALA A 52 5.84 -10.36 -9.30
C ALA A 52 7.34 -10.28 -9.65
N SER A 53 8.09 -9.45 -8.90
CA SER A 53 9.53 -9.29 -9.08
C SER A 53 10.32 -10.56 -8.73
N MET A 54 10.00 -11.20 -7.60
CA MET A 54 10.63 -12.46 -7.20
C MET A 54 10.30 -13.61 -8.16
N SER A 55 9.05 -13.70 -8.63
CA SER A 55 8.63 -14.69 -9.64
C SER A 55 9.44 -14.54 -10.93
N ALA A 56 9.55 -13.32 -11.46
CA ALA A 56 10.32 -13.05 -12.67
C ALA A 56 11.78 -13.46 -12.51
N TYR A 57 12.41 -13.10 -11.39
CA TYR A 57 13.79 -13.46 -11.09
C TYR A 57 13.99 -14.98 -11.01
N LEU A 58 13.12 -15.68 -10.27
CA LEU A 58 13.21 -17.14 -10.14
C LEU A 58 13.02 -17.84 -11.49
N LYS A 59 12.03 -17.43 -12.29
CA LYS A 59 11.78 -18.00 -13.62
C LYS A 59 12.94 -17.78 -14.59
N ARG A 60 13.61 -16.63 -14.53
CA ARG A 60 14.77 -16.30 -15.39
C ARG A 60 16.02 -17.08 -14.99
N ASP A 61 16.37 -17.06 -13.71
CA ASP A 61 17.69 -17.51 -13.25
C ASP A 61 17.69 -18.95 -12.72
N PHE A 62 16.52 -19.48 -12.35
CA PHE A 62 16.33 -20.83 -11.84
C PHE A 62 15.14 -21.50 -12.54
N PRO A 63 15.25 -21.84 -13.84
CA PRO A 63 14.13 -22.40 -14.64
C PRO A 63 13.64 -23.78 -14.17
N TRP A 64 14.31 -24.38 -13.18
CA TRP A 64 13.90 -25.59 -12.49
C TRP A 64 12.99 -25.31 -11.27
N ILE A 65 12.68 -24.04 -11.00
CA ILE A 65 11.68 -23.63 -10.01
C ILE A 65 10.31 -23.52 -10.67
N GLU A 66 9.32 -24.13 -10.03
CA GLU A 66 7.91 -23.90 -10.33
C GLU A 66 7.40 -22.84 -9.36
N VAL A 67 6.85 -21.74 -9.87
CA VAL A 67 6.33 -20.64 -9.06
C VAL A 67 4.83 -20.65 -9.13
N GLU A 68 4.21 -20.71 -7.96
CA GLU A 68 2.76 -20.64 -7.76
C GLU A 68 2.42 -19.45 -6.85
N VAL A 69 1.24 -18.86 -7.04
CA VAL A 69 0.73 -17.81 -6.15
C VAL A 69 -0.61 -18.26 -5.58
N TYR A 70 -0.70 -18.29 -4.25
CA TYR A 70 -1.92 -18.64 -3.54
C TYR A 70 -2.18 -17.65 -2.40
N PRO A 71 -2.96 -16.58 -2.66
CA PRO A 71 -3.19 -15.52 -1.69
C PRO A 71 -4.14 -15.94 -0.56
N VAL A 72 -4.07 -15.22 0.57
CA VAL A 72 -4.99 -15.37 1.70
C VAL A 72 -6.15 -14.37 1.53
N LEU A 73 -7.38 -14.89 1.39
CA LEU A 73 -8.59 -14.12 1.02
C LEU A 73 -9.62 -14.01 2.16
N ILE A 74 -9.23 -13.40 3.28
CA ILE A 74 -10.02 -13.42 4.54
C ILE A 74 -11.39 -12.74 4.39
N LEU A 75 -11.48 -11.66 3.59
CA LEU A 75 -12.69 -10.83 3.54
C LEU A 75 -13.76 -11.34 2.57
N ARG A 76 -13.39 -12.20 1.63
CA ARG A 76 -14.31 -12.70 0.60
C ARG A 76 -15.21 -13.84 1.10
N ASP A 77 -14.63 -14.77 1.85
CA ASP A 77 -15.35 -15.91 2.41
C ASP A 77 -14.55 -16.49 3.60
N ALA A 78 -14.92 -16.07 4.80
CA ALA A 78 -14.19 -16.42 6.02
C ALA A 78 -14.19 -17.93 6.33
N GLU A 79 -15.20 -18.68 5.85
CA GLU A 79 -15.26 -20.13 6.04
C GLU A 79 -14.41 -20.84 4.99
N LYS A 80 -14.57 -20.52 3.71
CA LYS A 80 -13.77 -21.11 2.62
C LYS A 80 -12.29 -20.82 2.78
N TYR A 81 -11.94 -19.63 3.25
CA TYR A 81 -10.54 -19.22 3.44
C TYR A 81 -10.10 -19.26 4.90
N SER A 82 -10.76 -20.07 5.75
CA SER A 82 -10.27 -20.33 7.10
C SER A 82 -8.81 -20.85 7.07
N PRO A 83 -8.03 -20.65 8.15
CA PRO A 83 -6.66 -21.17 8.23
C PRO A 83 -6.54 -22.66 7.89
N GLU A 84 -7.49 -23.49 8.31
CA GLU A 84 -7.51 -24.93 8.06
C GLU A 84 -7.78 -25.26 6.58
N ASN A 85 -8.71 -24.55 5.94
CA ASN A 85 -9.04 -24.77 4.53
C ASN A 85 -7.93 -24.24 3.62
N TYR A 86 -7.34 -23.10 4.00
CA TYR A 86 -6.14 -22.57 3.34
C TYR A 86 -4.98 -23.58 3.41
N ALA A 87 -4.68 -24.12 4.60
CA ALA A 87 -3.60 -25.10 4.74
C ALA A 87 -3.82 -26.34 3.87
N ARG A 88 -5.06 -26.84 3.77
CA ARG A 88 -5.42 -27.95 2.88
C ARG A 88 -5.22 -27.62 1.41
N ALA A 89 -5.64 -26.42 0.97
CA ALA A 89 -5.40 -25.98 -0.40
C ALA A 89 -3.91 -25.88 -0.73
N ILE A 90 -3.09 -25.38 0.21
CA ILE A 90 -1.63 -25.36 0.05
C ILE A 90 -1.05 -26.78 -0.01
N GLU A 91 -1.54 -27.72 0.80
CA GLU A 91 -1.08 -29.12 0.75
C GLU A 91 -1.34 -29.77 -0.61
N GLU A 92 -2.48 -29.48 -1.25
CA GLU A 92 -2.81 -29.96 -2.60
C GLU A 92 -1.80 -29.45 -3.66
N LEU A 93 -1.26 -28.25 -3.46
CA LEU A 93 -0.19 -27.70 -4.28
C LEU A 93 1.15 -28.37 -4.03
N LYS A 94 1.32 -29.28 -3.05
CA LYS A 94 2.60 -30.00 -2.79
C LYS A 94 3.85 -29.09 -2.82
N PRO A 95 3.89 -28.01 -2.03
CA PRO A 95 5.01 -27.08 -2.03
C PRO A 95 6.27 -27.68 -1.43
N ASP A 96 7.43 -27.27 -1.93
CA ASP A 96 8.73 -27.48 -1.30
C ASP A 96 9.13 -26.28 -0.42
N LEU A 97 8.54 -25.11 -0.67
CA LEU A 97 8.72 -23.87 0.08
C LEU A 97 7.46 -23.03 -0.03
N ILE A 98 7.00 -22.47 1.09
CA ILE A 98 6.01 -21.39 1.09
C ILE A 98 6.63 -20.08 1.60
N ALA A 99 6.44 -19.01 0.84
CA ALA A 99 6.99 -17.69 1.12
C ALA A 99 5.88 -16.64 1.20
N PHE A 100 5.73 -16.00 2.36
CA PHE A 100 4.74 -14.96 2.60
C PHE A 100 5.34 -13.57 2.46
N SER A 101 4.72 -12.71 1.65
CA SER A 101 4.99 -11.27 1.65
C SER A 101 4.04 -10.56 2.60
N VAL A 102 4.52 -10.16 3.78
CA VAL A 102 3.68 -9.67 4.88
C VAL A 102 3.91 -8.19 5.15
N MET A 103 2.84 -7.39 5.02
CA MET A 103 2.78 -6.03 5.57
C MET A 103 2.56 -6.10 7.08
N SER A 104 3.18 -5.21 7.86
CA SER A 104 3.08 -5.23 9.33
C SER A 104 1.63 -5.26 9.88
N PRO A 105 0.66 -4.52 9.30
CA PRO A 105 -0.74 -4.61 9.75
C PRO A 105 -1.40 -5.97 9.52
N HIS A 106 -0.84 -6.84 8.67
CA HIS A 106 -1.42 -8.15 8.35
C HIS A 106 -0.79 -9.27 9.19
N TRP A 107 0.21 -8.97 10.03
CA TRP A 107 0.96 -9.97 10.78
C TRP A 107 0.08 -10.89 11.62
N PHE A 108 -0.67 -10.32 12.57
CA PHE A 108 -1.45 -11.10 13.51
C PHE A 108 -2.63 -11.84 12.86
N PRO A 109 -3.39 -11.26 11.89
CA PRO A 109 -4.37 -12.03 11.13
C PRO A 109 -3.78 -13.24 10.39
N LEU A 110 -2.49 -13.22 10.04
CA LEU A 110 -1.80 -14.32 9.35
C LEU A 110 -1.20 -15.37 10.29
N GLU A 111 -1.01 -15.08 11.58
CA GLU A 111 -0.42 -16.05 12.52
C GLU A 111 -1.16 -17.40 12.58
N PRO A 112 -2.51 -17.46 12.58
CA PRO A 112 -3.24 -18.73 12.52
C PRO A 112 -2.95 -19.55 11.27
N TYR A 113 -2.68 -18.91 10.13
CA TYR A 113 -2.36 -19.58 8.88
C TYR A 113 -1.00 -20.28 8.95
N PHE A 114 0.01 -19.61 9.53
CA PHE A 114 1.32 -20.23 9.76
C PHE A 114 1.19 -21.46 10.68
N ALA A 115 0.38 -21.34 11.74
CA ALA A 115 0.15 -22.42 12.70
C ALA A 115 -0.52 -23.63 12.05
N GLU A 116 -1.60 -23.45 11.28
CA GLU A 116 -2.28 -24.55 10.60
C GLU A 116 -1.43 -25.17 9.49
N LEU A 117 -0.63 -24.38 8.76
CA LEU A 117 0.35 -24.92 7.81
C LEU A 117 1.36 -25.85 8.48
N LYS A 118 1.96 -25.43 9.60
CA LYS A 118 2.95 -26.24 10.32
C LYS A 118 2.35 -27.46 11.02
N LYS A 119 1.09 -27.38 11.42
CA LYS A 119 0.35 -28.51 11.97
C LYS A 119 0.07 -29.58 10.91
N LEU A 120 -0.32 -29.18 9.71
CA LEU A 120 -0.62 -30.10 8.60
C LEU A 120 0.67 -30.61 7.92
N MET A 121 1.62 -29.70 7.67
CA MET A 121 2.88 -29.97 6.96
C MET A 121 4.09 -29.53 7.80
N PRO A 122 4.47 -30.30 8.84
CA PRO A 122 5.55 -29.90 9.77
C PRO A 122 6.93 -29.79 9.13
N GLU A 123 7.12 -30.45 7.98
CA GLU A 123 8.35 -30.42 7.17
C GLU A 123 8.28 -29.43 5.98
N LEU A 124 7.25 -28.59 5.88
CA LEU A 124 7.20 -27.49 4.90
C LEU A 124 7.95 -26.28 5.46
N PRO A 125 9.06 -25.81 4.84
CA PRO A 125 9.70 -24.57 5.27
C PRO A 125 8.78 -23.37 5.00
N VAL A 126 8.61 -22.53 6.02
CA VAL A 126 7.82 -21.30 5.99
C VAL A 126 8.75 -20.10 6.08
N LEU A 127 8.69 -19.25 5.06
CA LEU A 127 9.47 -18.04 4.94
C LEU A 127 8.57 -16.81 5.02
N VAL A 128 8.96 -15.79 5.80
CA VAL A 128 8.25 -14.50 5.85
C VAL A 128 9.16 -13.36 5.41
N GLY A 129 8.74 -12.62 4.39
CA GLY A 129 9.34 -11.36 3.95
C GLY A 129 8.37 -10.19 4.07
N GLY A 130 8.69 -9.08 3.40
CA GLY A 130 7.90 -7.86 3.44
C GLY A 130 8.24 -6.96 4.64
N TYR A 131 7.50 -5.87 4.81
CA TYR A 131 7.80 -4.88 5.83
C TYR A 131 7.71 -5.44 7.26
N GLN A 132 6.93 -6.50 7.50
CA GLN A 132 6.92 -7.15 8.82
C GLN A 132 8.29 -7.74 9.18
N ALA A 133 8.91 -8.50 8.27
CA ALA A 133 10.24 -9.05 8.48
C ALA A 133 11.32 -7.96 8.53
N MET A 134 11.15 -6.84 7.82
CA MET A 134 12.11 -5.74 7.80
C MET A 134 12.05 -4.82 9.03
N LEU A 135 10.89 -4.67 9.67
CA LEU A 135 10.68 -3.75 10.79
C LEU A 135 10.63 -4.46 12.15
N SER A 136 10.22 -5.73 12.15
CA SER A 136 9.95 -6.52 13.35
C SER A 136 10.66 -7.88 13.28
N GLN A 137 11.96 -7.89 12.94
CA GLN A 137 12.75 -9.10 12.70
C GLN A 137 12.61 -10.11 13.85
N GLU A 138 12.91 -9.68 15.07
CA GLU A 138 12.90 -10.52 16.27
C GLU A 138 11.51 -11.11 16.54
N GLN A 139 10.46 -10.29 16.45
CA GLN A 139 9.07 -10.76 16.62
C GLN A 139 8.71 -11.81 15.57
N THR A 140 9.14 -11.57 14.33
CA THR A 140 8.79 -12.41 13.19
C THR A 140 9.47 -13.78 13.29
N ILE A 141 10.79 -13.80 13.53
CA ILE A 141 11.54 -15.06 13.65
C ILE A 141 11.21 -15.84 14.94
N ALA A 142 10.80 -15.16 16.01
CA ALA A 142 10.40 -15.79 17.27
C ALA A 142 9.11 -16.62 17.15
N ASN A 143 8.25 -16.35 16.16
CA ASN A 143 7.04 -17.16 15.95
C ASN A 143 7.45 -18.63 15.67
N PRO A 144 6.92 -19.61 16.42
CA PRO A 144 7.36 -21.00 16.33
C PRO A 144 7.08 -21.65 14.96
N ASN A 145 6.18 -21.07 14.16
CA ASN A 145 5.75 -21.62 12.89
C ASN A 145 6.54 -21.09 11.68
N ILE A 146 7.52 -20.22 11.92
CA ILE A 146 8.34 -19.60 10.88
C ILE A 146 9.78 -20.12 11.00
N ASP A 147 10.36 -20.51 9.86
CA ASP A 147 11.72 -21.03 9.80
C ASP A 147 12.72 -19.99 9.29
N PHE A 148 12.27 -19.17 8.34
CA PHE A 148 13.09 -18.15 7.69
C PHE A 148 12.38 -16.79 7.70
N ILE A 149 13.17 -15.72 7.81
CA ILE A 149 12.70 -14.38 7.47
C ILE A 149 13.61 -13.73 6.44
N CYS A 150 13.03 -12.97 5.51
CA CYS A 150 13.78 -12.19 4.52
C CYS A 150 13.87 -10.74 4.96
N VAL A 151 15.10 -10.26 5.16
CA VAL A 151 15.36 -8.88 5.59
C VAL A 151 15.96 -8.10 4.42
N GLY A 152 15.13 -7.29 3.75
CA GLY A 152 15.50 -6.50 2.57
C GLY A 152 14.85 -6.98 1.27
N ASP A 153 15.52 -6.76 0.14
CA ASP A 153 15.06 -7.16 -1.19
C ASP A 153 15.10 -8.69 -1.34
N GLY A 154 13.95 -9.25 -1.72
CA GLY A 154 13.71 -10.70 -1.70
C GLY A 154 14.28 -11.46 -2.89
N GLU A 155 14.62 -10.84 -4.01
CA GLU A 155 14.94 -11.57 -5.25
C GLU A 155 16.18 -12.46 -5.09
N TYR A 156 17.35 -11.88 -4.81
CA TYR A 156 18.56 -12.70 -4.61
C TYR A 156 18.46 -13.59 -3.36
N ALA A 157 17.74 -13.15 -2.33
CA ALA A 157 17.51 -13.93 -1.13
C ALA A 157 16.70 -15.21 -1.47
N MET A 158 15.69 -15.11 -2.32
CA MET A 158 14.94 -16.25 -2.86
C MET A 158 15.82 -17.16 -3.72
N GLY A 159 16.73 -16.58 -4.53
CA GLY A 159 17.72 -17.37 -5.26
C GLY A 159 18.69 -18.14 -4.35
N ASN A 160 19.07 -17.55 -3.21
CA ASN A 160 19.92 -18.20 -2.22
C ASN A 160 19.19 -19.35 -1.52
N ILE A 161 17.95 -19.13 -1.06
CA ILE A 161 17.21 -20.15 -0.32
C ILE A 161 16.89 -21.37 -1.18
N VAL A 162 16.50 -21.21 -2.46
CA VAL A 162 16.16 -22.37 -3.30
C VAL A 162 17.40 -23.24 -3.60
N GLN A 163 18.57 -22.62 -3.81
CA GLN A 163 19.82 -23.35 -4.00
C GLN A 163 20.28 -24.04 -2.72
N PHE A 164 20.05 -23.41 -1.58
CA PHE A 164 20.35 -23.92 -0.24
C PHE A 164 19.48 -25.14 0.12
N LEU A 165 18.17 -25.04 -0.11
CA LEU A 165 17.22 -26.16 0.07
C LEU A 165 17.61 -27.36 -0.80
N ARG A 166 18.14 -27.09 -2.00
CA ARG A 166 18.66 -28.11 -2.92
C ARG A 166 20.01 -28.70 -2.51
N GLY A 167 20.75 -28.06 -1.60
CA GLY A 167 22.11 -28.43 -1.23
C GLY A 167 23.14 -28.15 -2.33
N SER A 168 22.79 -27.28 -3.28
CA SER A 168 23.67 -26.86 -4.38
C SER A 168 24.53 -25.65 -4.04
N LYS A 169 24.20 -24.96 -2.95
CA LYS A 169 24.96 -23.84 -2.39
C LYS A 169 24.94 -23.94 -0.87
N ASP A 170 26.12 -24.03 -0.27
CA ASP A 170 26.30 -23.94 1.18
C ASP A 170 25.97 -22.52 1.67
N GLY A 171 25.63 -22.37 2.94
CA GLY A 171 25.38 -21.08 3.56
C GLY A 171 26.62 -20.17 3.61
N PRO A 172 26.44 -18.88 3.92
CA PRO A 172 25.20 -18.28 4.43
C PRO A 172 24.13 -18.04 3.37
N VAL A 173 22.86 -18.10 3.80
CA VAL A 173 21.72 -17.67 3.00
C VAL A 173 21.56 -16.16 3.15
N ASP A 174 22.33 -15.40 2.36
CA ASP A 174 22.36 -13.94 2.47
C ASP A 174 20.98 -13.30 2.29
N GLY A 175 20.69 -12.28 3.11
CA GLY A 175 19.39 -11.60 3.15
C GLY A 175 18.32 -12.34 3.94
N MET A 176 18.66 -13.50 4.53
CA MET A 176 17.77 -14.31 5.34
C MET A 176 18.25 -14.47 6.78
N TRP A 177 17.33 -14.56 7.72
CA TRP A 177 17.59 -15.19 9.02
C TRP A 177 17.00 -16.59 9.02
N GLU A 178 17.60 -17.50 9.78
CA GLU A 178 17.12 -18.88 9.92
C GLU A 178 17.08 -19.31 11.38
N LYS A 179 15.99 -19.99 11.75
CA LYS A 179 15.87 -20.70 13.02
C LYS A 179 16.54 -22.08 12.93
N MET A 180 17.57 -22.28 13.75
CA MET A 180 18.36 -23.51 13.82
C MET A 180 17.70 -24.58 14.68
N ILE A 181 18.15 -25.82 14.53
CA ILE A 181 17.63 -26.99 15.28
C ILE A 181 17.81 -26.82 16.80
N ASP A 182 18.89 -26.16 17.25
CA ASP A 182 19.17 -25.90 18.66
C ASP A 182 18.42 -24.70 19.23
N GLY A 183 17.55 -24.07 18.44
CA GLY A 183 16.77 -22.89 18.80
C GLY A 183 17.52 -21.57 18.66
N SER A 184 18.82 -21.59 18.30
CA SER A 184 19.54 -20.37 17.94
C SER A 184 19.03 -19.80 16.60
N VAL A 185 19.23 -18.50 16.40
CA VAL A 185 18.91 -17.84 15.13
C VAL A 185 20.22 -17.44 14.45
N TYR A 186 20.38 -17.83 13.20
CA TYR A 186 21.39 -17.23 12.34
C TYR A 186 20.82 -15.95 11.75
N GLU A 187 21.53 -14.85 11.95
CA GLU A 187 21.17 -13.54 11.44
C GLU A 187 22.12 -13.15 10.32
N SER A 188 21.57 -12.79 9.17
CA SER A 188 22.33 -12.12 8.12
C SER A 188 21.94 -10.65 8.02
N GLU A 189 22.88 -9.86 7.52
CA GLU A 189 22.64 -8.45 7.27
C GLU A 189 21.51 -8.27 6.24
N PRO A 190 20.71 -7.20 6.40
CA PRO A 190 19.75 -6.81 5.38
C PRO A 190 20.39 -6.76 3.99
N HIS A 191 19.70 -7.26 2.97
CA HIS A 191 20.17 -7.24 1.59
C HIS A 191 19.38 -6.25 0.70
N GLN A 192 20.07 -5.44 -0.12
CA GLN A 192 19.46 -4.56 -1.11
C GLN A 192 20.14 -4.69 -2.47
N ILE A 193 19.32 -4.73 -3.51
CA ILE A 193 19.73 -4.83 -4.90
C ILE A 193 20.00 -3.42 -5.40
N GLY A 194 21.26 -3.14 -5.72
CA GLY A 194 21.71 -1.81 -6.11
C GLY A 194 21.28 -1.35 -7.49
N ASP A 195 21.28 -2.27 -8.44
CA ASP A 195 20.90 -2.02 -9.84
C ASP A 195 19.67 -2.84 -10.18
N LEU A 196 18.54 -2.15 -10.40
CA LEU A 196 17.29 -2.81 -10.79
C LEU A 196 17.39 -3.41 -12.20
N ALA A 197 18.28 -2.90 -13.07
CA ALA A 197 18.48 -3.45 -14.40
C ALA A 197 19.10 -4.85 -14.39
N ALA A 198 19.68 -5.29 -13.26
CA ALA A 198 20.14 -6.66 -13.08
C ALA A 198 18.98 -7.67 -12.93
N LEU A 199 17.78 -7.20 -12.60
CA LEU A 199 16.58 -8.01 -12.46
C LEU A 199 15.75 -8.02 -13.76
N PRO A 200 15.00 -9.09 -14.04
CA PRO A 200 13.95 -9.02 -15.06
C PRO A 200 12.83 -8.09 -14.59
N PHE A 201 12.07 -7.54 -15.54
CA PHE A 201 10.83 -6.84 -15.20
C PHE A 201 9.84 -7.78 -14.51
N PRO A 202 8.95 -7.25 -13.64
CA PRO A 202 8.01 -8.05 -12.87
C PRO A 202 7.14 -8.99 -13.72
N ASP A 203 6.91 -10.18 -13.20
CA ASP A 203 6.11 -11.21 -13.84
C ASP A 203 4.64 -11.04 -13.42
N TYR A 204 3.86 -10.47 -14.32
CA TYR A 204 2.41 -10.31 -14.13
C TYR A 204 1.65 -11.61 -14.44
N ASP A 205 2.20 -12.54 -15.22
CA ASP A 205 1.49 -13.75 -15.65
C ASP A 205 1.13 -14.66 -14.47
N VAL A 206 1.92 -14.60 -13.39
CA VAL A 206 1.66 -15.37 -12.16
C VAL A 206 0.38 -14.94 -11.43
N PHE A 207 -0.21 -13.79 -11.78
CA PHE A 207 -1.47 -13.30 -11.23
C PHE A 207 -2.66 -13.48 -12.19
N GLN A 208 -2.43 -14.02 -13.38
CA GLN A 208 -3.49 -14.24 -14.36
C GLN A 208 -4.47 -15.31 -13.87
N LYS A 209 -5.78 -15.06 -14.02
CA LYS A 209 -6.86 -15.99 -13.64
C LYS A 209 -7.47 -16.67 -14.86
N ASP A 210 -8.39 -17.61 -14.61
CA ASP A 210 -9.28 -18.14 -15.65
C ASP A 210 -10.07 -16.99 -16.28
N GLY A 211 -9.78 -16.67 -17.54
CA GLY A 211 -10.31 -15.48 -18.23
C GLY A 211 -9.32 -14.34 -18.42
N GLY A 212 -8.07 -14.47 -17.96
CA GLY A 212 -7.05 -13.44 -18.14
C GLY A 212 -7.02 -12.43 -17.00
N PHE A 213 -6.99 -11.13 -17.37
CA PHE A 213 -7.03 -10.01 -16.43
C PHE A 213 -8.43 -9.35 -16.39
N ASP A 214 -9.44 -9.98 -16.98
CA ASP A 214 -10.79 -9.41 -17.13
C ASP A 214 -11.46 -9.12 -15.77
N ASP A 215 -11.18 -9.93 -14.74
CA ASP A 215 -11.63 -9.73 -13.35
C ASP A 215 -10.63 -8.94 -12.48
N VAL A 216 -9.52 -8.48 -13.06
CA VAL A 216 -8.45 -7.79 -12.34
C VAL A 216 -8.64 -6.28 -12.49
N ASN A 217 -9.50 -5.71 -11.65
CA ASN A 217 -9.40 -4.28 -11.35
C ASN A 217 -8.55 -4.11 -10.09
N SER A 218 -7.23 -4.03 -10.27
CA SER A 218 -6.29 -3.96 -9.14
C SER A 218 -6.24 -2.59 -8.47
N SER A 219 -7.05 -1.63 -8.90
CA SER A 219 -7.03 -0.29 -8.34
C SER A 219 -8.26 0.03 -7.51
N ILE A 220 -7.98 0.48 -6.29
CA ILE A 220 -8.95 1.06 -5.37
C ILE A 220 -9.34 2.49 -5.83
N PHE A 221 -8.47 3.18 -6.57
CA PHE A 221 -8.58 4.62 -6.88
C PHE A 221 -8.66 4.94 -8.39
N GLY A 222 -8.54 3.91 -9.22
CA GLY A 222 -8.47 4.00 -10.67
C GLY A 222 -9.86 3.95 -11.32
N PRO A 223 -9.93 4.22 -12.63
CA PRO A 223 -11.18 4.17 -13.37
C PRO A 223 -11.81 2.76 -13.33
N LYS A 224 -13.13 2.70 -13.14
CA LYS A 224 -13.88 1.43 -13.22
C LYS A 224 -14.04 1.00 -14.68
N GLY A 225 -14.14 -0.31 -14.90
CA GLY A 225 -14.35 -0.90 -16.23
C GLY A 225 -13.14 -0.85 -17.16
N LYS A 226 -11.97 -0.42 -16.66
CA LYS A 226 -10.69 -0.41 -17.39
C LYS A 226 -9.70 -1.34 -16.70
N LEU A 227 -8.84 -1.98 -17.50
CA LEU A 227 -7.71 -2.71 -16.92
C LEU A 227 -6.66 -1.72 -16.41
N VAL A 228 -6.54 -1.64 -15.09
CA VAL A 228 -5.52 -0.86 -14.39
C VAL A 228 -4.37 -1.77 -13.98
N LEU A 229 -3.13 -1.38 -14.28
CA LEU A 229 -1.95 -2.16 -13.90
C LEU A 229 -1.03 -1.35 -12.97
N PRO A 230 -0.66 -1.88 -11.79
CA PRO A 230 0.32 -1.26 -10.93
C PRO A 230 1.72 -1.53 -11.49
N VAL A 231 2.56 -0.50 -11.49
CA VAL A 231 3.93 -0.54 -11.99
C VAL A 231 4.83 0.21 -11.01
N MET A 232 6.06 -0.26 -10.84
CA MET A 232 7.08 0.47 -10.07
C MET A 232 8.20 0.90 -11.02
N THR A 233 8.47 2.20 -11.10
CA THR A 233 9.61 2.73 -11.88
C THR A 233 10.92 2.75 -11.10
N GLY A 234 10.85 2.49 -9.79
CA GLY A 234 11.99 2.44 -8.89
C GLY A 234 11.62 2.01 -7.48
N ARG A 235 12.62 2.06 -6.58
CA ARG A 235 12.51 1.73 -5.16
C ARG A 235 13.23 2.77 -4.30
N GLY A 236 12.69 3.02 -3.10
CA GLY A 236 13.26 3.90 -2.10
C GLY A 236 12.63 5.29 -2.09
N CYS A 237 12.54 5.87 -0.89
CA CYS A 237 12.16 7.26 -0.66
C CYS A 237 13.22 8.00 0.21
N PRO A 238 13.68 9.21 -0.15
CA PRO A 238 14.72 9.89 0.63
C PRO A 238 14.20 10.54 1.92
N TYR A 239 12.88 10.54 2.13
CA TYR A 239 12.26 11.23 3.25
C TYR A 239 12.22 10.38 4.52
N ARG A 240 12.27 11.09 5.66
CA ARG A 240 12.28 10.53 7.02
C ARG A 240 10.98 10.86 7.76
N CYS A 241 9.85 10.52 7.15
CA CYS A 241 8.55 10.71 7.81
C CYS A 241 8.47 9.78 9.03
N THR A 242 8.14 10.33 10.20
CA THR A 242 8.27 9.63 11.50
C THR A 242 7.34 8.43 11.67
N TYR A 243 6.27 8.36 10.87
CA TYR A 243 5.27 7.29 10.85
C TYR A 243 5.51 6.23 9.77
N CYS A 244 6.45 6.49 8.85
CA CYS A 244 6.62 5.69 7.65
C CYS A 244 7.68 4.60 7.85
N CYS A 245 7.40 3.39 7.37
CA CYS A 245 8.33 2.26 7.35
C CYS A 245 9.67 2.58 6.66
N ASN A 246 9.67 3.50 5.69
CA ASN A 246 10.88 3.88 4.97
C ASN A 246 11.95 4.51 5.87
N THR A 247 11.57 5.15 6.99
CA THR A 247 12.53 5.79 7.92
C THR A 247 13.49 4.78 8.56
N PRO A 248 13.01 3.77 9.32
CA PRO A 248 13.89 2.74 9.90
C PRO A 248 14.63 1.94 8.83
N VAL A 249 14.00 1.68 7.67
CA VAL A 249 14.68 1.05 6.54
C VAL A 249 15.89 1.90 6.14
N LEU A 250 15.68 3.17 5.77
CA LEU A 250 16.75 4.10 5.38
C LEU A 250 17.85 4.27 6.45
N GLU A 251 17.51 4.20 7.74
CA GLU A 251 18.47 4.25 8.85
C GLU A 251 19.30 2.98 9.02
N GLY A 252 18.70 1.80 8.78
CA GLY A 252 19.43 0.53 8.73
C GLY A 252 20.50 0.53 7.63
N TRP A 253 20.26 1.26 6.54
CA TRP A 253 21.19 1.40 5.41
C TRP A 253 22.20 2.54 5.63
N LYS A 254 23.04 2.40 6.66
CA LYS A 254 23.90 3.49 7.17
C LYS A 254 24.94 4.09 6.22
N ASN A 255 25.14 3.65 4.98
CA ASN A 255 26.34 4.06 4.24
C ASN A 255 26.38 3.99 2.70
N LYS A 256 25.27 4.01 1.93
CA LYS A 256 25.39 3.75 0.46
C LYS A 256 24.57 4.66 -0.44
N LYS A 257 25.22 5.15 -1.51
CA LYS A 257 24.70 6.08 -2.54
C LYS A 257 23.57 5.51 -3.40
N THR A 258 23.01 4.35 -3.05
CA THR A 258 22.22 3.50 -3.94
C THR A 258 20.86 3.11 -3.34
N PHE A 259 20.41 3.80 -2.30
CA PHE A 259 19.09 3.55 -1.72
C PHE A 259 17.96 3.88 -2.70
N LEU A 260 18.07 5.04 -3.38
CA LEU A 260 17.17 5.45 -4.45
C LEU A 260 17.61 4.78 -5.75
N ARG A 261 16.73 3.96 -6.31
CA ARG A 261 17.01 3.13 -7.48
C ARG A 261 15.89 3.31 -8.48
N LYS A 262 16.24 3.61 -9.73
CA LYS A 262 15.29 3.84 -10.83
C LYS A 262 15.72 2.99 -12.01
N TYR A 263 14.76 2.49 -12.76
CA TYR A 263 15.03 1.95 -14.08
C TYR A 263 15.53 3.04 -15.03
N ASP A 264 16.12 2.62 -16.14
CA ASP A 264 16.33 3.53 -17.27
C ASP A 264 14.96 3.94 -17.88
N PRO A 265 14.75 5.24 -18.23
CA PRO A 265 13.49 5.71 -18.79
C PRO A 265 13.04 4.98 -20.06
N GLU A 266 13.97 4.68 -20.97
CA GLU A 266 13.63 4.01 -22.24
C GLU A 266 13.30 2.54 -22.01
N ALA A 267 14.08 1.85 -21.16
CA ALA A 267 13.77 0.49 -20.75
C ALA A 267 12.39 0.39 -20.09
N MET A 268 12.06 1.33 -19.21
CA MET A 268 10.76 1.36 -18.53
C MET A 268 9.62 1.61 -19.52
N VAL A 269 9.75 2.55 -20.46
CA VAL A 269 8.70 2.78 -21.47
C VAL A 269 8.53 1.58 -22.40
N ASN A 270 9.61 0.92 -22.81
CA ASN A 270 9.52 -0.29 -23.64
C ASN A 270 8.78 -1.41 -22.91
N GLU A 271 8.98 -1.54 -21.61
CA GLU A 271 8.20 -2.48 -20.80
C GLU A 271 6.72 -2.08 -20.69
N LEU A 272 6.42 -0.79 -20.52
CA LEU A 272 5.02 -0.32 -20.52
C LEU A 272 4.31 -0.59 -21.86
N ILE A 273 5.01 -0.44 -22.99
CA ILE A 273 4.49 -0.85 -24.31
C ILE A 273 4.16 -2.34 -24.31
N ARG A 274 5.08 -3.19 -23.83
CA ARG A 274 4.85 -4.64 -23.75
C ARG A 274 3.64 -4.98 -22.88
N LEU A 275 3.50 -4.33 -21.72
CA LEU A 275 2.38 -4.55 -20.80
C LEU A 275 1.05 -4.10 -21.41
N ARG A 276 1.01 -2.90 -22.00
CA ARG A 276 -0.15 -2.39 -22.75
C ARG A 276 -0.59 -3.38 -23.82
N ASP A 277 0.34 -3.77 -24.69
CA ASP A 277 0.01 -4.57 -25.86
C ASP A 277 -0.32 -6.03 -25.49
N LYS A 278 0.32 -6.60 -24.45
CA LYS A 278 0.10 -7.98 -24.03
C LYS A 278 -1.21 -8.17 -23.26
N TYR A 279 -1.55 -7.24 -22.38
CA TYR A 279 -2.70 -7.38 -21.48
C TYR A 279 -3.87 -6.45 -21.83
N ASN A 280 -3.74 -5.60 -22.86
CA ASN A 280 -4.71 -4.55 -23.18
C ASN A 280 -4.92 -3.58 -22.00
N VAL A 281 -3.82 -3.15 -21.38
CA VAL A 281 -3.86 -2.17 -20.27
C VAL A 281 -4.36 -0.83 -20.79
N GLU A 282 -5.28 -0.21 -20.05
CA GLU A 282 -5.85 1.10 -20.39
C GLU A 282 -5.44 2.21 -19.43
N TYR A 283 -4.86 1.84 -18.27
CA TYR A 283 -4.43 2.78 -17.24
C TYR A 283 -3.24 2.22 -16.44
N PHE A 284 -2.24 3.05 -16.17
CA PHE A 284 -1.12 2.68 -15.29
C PHE A 284 -1.17 3.39 -13.94
N GLU A 285 -0.85 2.67 -12.87
CA GLU A 285 -0.60 3.26 -11.57
C GLU A 285 0.85 3.08 -11.16
N PHE A 286 1.56 4.19 -10.96
CA PHE A 286 2.93 4.13 -10.51
C PHE A 286 3.00 4.08 -8.98
N TRP A 287 3.22 2.87 -8.46
CA TRP A 287 3.27 2.53 -7.03
C TRP A 287 4.65 2.75 -6.41
N ASP A 288 5.47 3.60 -7.01
CA ASP A 288 6.70 4.09 -6.39
C ASP A 288 6.40 4.72 -5.01
N GLU A 289 7.18 4.37 -3.98
CA GLU A 289 7.11 5.03 -2.66
C GLU A 289 7.24 6.56 -2.77
N LEU A 290 7.99 7.01 -3.78
CA LEU A 290 8.00 8.38 -4.26
C LEU A 290 8.38 8.39 -5.74
N PHE A 291 7.40 8.58 -6.62
CA PHE A 291 7.64 8.62 -8.07
C PHE A 291 8.67 9.68 -8.44
N LEU A 292 8.59 10.85 -7.79
CA LEU A 292 9.43 12.02 -8.03
C LEU A 292 10.77 12.01 -7.28
N SER A 293 11.20 10.87 -6.76
CA SER A 293 12.50 10.70 -6.08
C SER A 293 13.71 11.04 -6.98
N ASN A 294 13.54 11.05 -8.30
CA ASN A 294 14.55 11.44 -9.27
C ASN A 294 13.93 12.28 -10.42
N LEU A 295 13.99 13.60 -10.30
CA LEU A 295 13.41 14.51 -11.30
C LEU A 295 14.08 14.42 -12.68
N LYS A 296 15.36 13.99 -12.75
CA LYS A 296 16.03 13.76 -14.04
C LYS A 296 15.41 12.58 -14.77
N PHE A 297 15.15 11.49 -14.06
CA PHE A 297 14.40 10.35 -14.58
C PHE A 297 13.01 10.79 -15.04
N VAL A 298 12.26 11.51 -14.18
CA VAL A 298 10.87 11.92 -14.47
C VAL A 298 10.78 12.75 -15.75
N ARG A 299 11.65 13.75 -15.92
CA ARG A 299 11.64 14.58 -17.14
C ARG A 299 11.88 13.74 -18.40
N ALA A 300 12.91 12.88 -18.39
CA ALA A 300 13.18 12.01 -19.52
C ALA A 300 12.05 10.99 -19.77
N PHE A 301 11.49 10.43 -18.70
CA PHE A 301 10.40 9.46 -18.76
C PHE A 301 9.13 10.09 -19.35
N PHE A 302 8.73 11.29 -18.91
CA PHE A 302 7.56 11.99 -19.45
C PHE A 302 7.70 12.35 -20.93
N GLU A 303 8.89 12.76 -21.38
CA GLU A 303 9.14 13.03 -22.80
C GLU A 303 8.96 11.78 -23.67
N ILE A 304 9.41 10.62 -23.20
CA ILE A 304 9.27 9.36 -23.97
C ILE A 304 7.86 8.79 -23.85
N TYR A 305 7.25 8.88 -22.66
CA TYR A 305 5.91 8.35 -22.39
C TYR A 305 4.85 9.04 -23.23
N LYS A 306 4.90 10.37 -23.32
CA LYS A 306 3.93 11.17 -24.09
C LYS A 306 3.98 10.87 -25.60
N GLU A 307 5.12 10.38 -26.10
CA GLU A 307 5.32 10.05 -27.52
C GLU A 307 4.95 8.60 -27.87
N LYS A 308 5.01 7.68 -26.90
CA LYS A 308 4.94 6.23 -27.17
C LYS A 308 3.77 5.50 -26.52
N ILE A 309 3.30 5.94 -25.34
CA ILE A 309 2.31 5.20 -24.55
C ILE A 309 0.90 5.72 -24.75
N HIS A 310 0.70 7.04 -24.62
CA HIS A 310 -0.59 7.73 -24.76
C HIS A 310 -1.73 7.20 -23.86
N LEU A 311 -1.39 6.57 -22.73
CA LEU A 311 -2.38 6.13 -21.74
C LEU A 311 -2.39 7.05 -20.52
N PRO A 312 -3.55 7.25 -19.88
CA PRO A 312 -3.62 7.96 -18.61
C PRO A 312 -2.89 7.18 -17.50
N PHE A 313 -2.36 7.90 -16.53
CA PHE A 313 -1.71 7.28 -15.37
C PHE A 313 -1.86 8.07 -14.07
N ALA A 314 -1.69 7.38 -12.93
CA ALA A 314 -1.59 8.00 -11.61
C ALA A 314 -0.18 7.90 -11.02
N ILE A 315 0.19 8.88 -10.19
CA ILE A 315 1.44 8.89 -9.42
C ILE A 315 1.19 9.26 -7.95
N ASN A 316 2.00 8.71 -7.05
CA ASN A 316 2.13 9.24 -5.69
C ASN A 316 3.20 10.34 -5.63
N SER A 317 2.87 11.46 -4.98
CA SER A 317 3.80 12.57 -4.83
C SER A 317 3.59 13.37 -3.54
N ARG A 318 4.62 14.14 -3.19
CA ARG A 318 4.51 15.26 -2.25
C ARG A 318 4.24 16.57 -2.99
N VAL A 319 3.71 17.54 -2.27
CA VAL A 319 3.28 18.83 -2.82
C VAL A 319 4.43 19.78 -3.17
N GLU A 320 5.61 19.60 -2.55
CA GLU A 320 6.72 20.55 -2.65
C GLU A 320 7.25 20.77 -4.08
N VAL A 321 6.96 19.86 -5.01
CA VAL A 321 7.43 19.90 -6.40
C VAL A 321 6.32 20.22 -7.42
N MET A 322 5.10 20.53 -6.95
CA MET A 322 3.94 20.83 -7.78
C MET A 322 3.87 22.30 -8.21
N SER A 323 4.90 22.77 -8.91
CA SER A 323 4.83 24.08 -9.59
C SER A 323 3.86 24.01 -10.78
N GLU A 324 3.38 25.17 -11.23
CA GLU A 324 2.53 25.27 -12.42
C GLU A 324 3.19 24.62 -13.65
N GLU A 325 4.48 24.90 -13.89
CA GLU A 325 5.26 24.29 -14.99
C GLU A 325 5.32 22.76 -14.87
N PHE A 326 5.53 22.24 -13.66
CA PHE A 326 5.59 20.80 -13.43
C PHE A 326 4.23 20.15 -13.72
N CYS A 327 3.14 20.73 -13.19
CA CYS A 327 1.80 20.21 -13.42
C CYS A 327 1.42 20.22 -14.90
N GLN A 328 1.78 21.27 -15.65
CA GLN A 328 1.59 21.31 -17.10
C GLN A 328 2.38 20.20 -17.82
N THR A 329 3.63 19.97 -17.42
CA THR A 329 4.47 18.91 -17.98
C THR A 329 3.88 17.52 -17.68
N ALA A 330 3.41 17.30 -16.45
CA ALA A 330 2.80 16.05 -16.04
C ALA A 330 1.48 15.79 -16.80
N ALA A 331 0.63 16.81 -16.95
CA ALA A 331 -0.62 16.71 -17.71
C ALA A 331 -0.34 16.39 -19.19
N ALA A 332 0.64 17.06 -19.81
CA ALA A 332 1.04 16.79 -21.18
C ALA A 332 1.57 15.36 -21.39
N ALA A 333 2.12 14.74 -20.34
CA ALA A 333 2.54 13.34 -20.39
C ALA A 333 1.37 12.34 -20.25
N GLY A 334 0.18 12.79 -19.81
CA GLY A 334 -0.97 11.93 -19.54
C GLY A 334 -1.20 11.65 -18.05
N CYS A 335 -0.60 12.42 -17.15
CA CYS A 335 -0.87 12.28 -15.71
C CYS A 335 -2.32 12.67 -15.43
N HIS A 336 -3.13 11.68 -15.08
CA HIS A 336 -4.56 11.84 -14.84
C HIS A 336 -4.85 12.12 -13.37
N THR A 337 -4.11 11.53 -12.44
CA THR A 337 -4.34 11.71 -11.00
C THR A 337 -3.04 11.76 -10.22
N ILE A 338 -2.94 12.68 -9.26
CA ILE A 338 -1.84 12.73 -8.29
C ILE A 338 -2.38 12.45 -6.89
N TRP A 339 -1.72 11.51 -6.20
CA TRP A 339 -2.01 11.15 -4.82
C TRP A 339 -1.10 11.93 -3.88
N PHE A 340 -1.68 12.83 -3.10
CA PHE A 340 -0.99 13.66 -2.13
C PHE A 340 -1.08 13.08 -0.72
N GLY A 341 0.06 12.70 -0.15
CA GLY A 341 0.17 12.50 1.30
C GLY A 341 0.14 13.84 2.04
N ILE A 342 -1.05 14.30 2.45
CA ILE A 342 -1.21 15.50 3.29
C ILE A 342 -0.97 15.14 4.75
N GLU A 343 -1.51 13.98 5.15
CA GLU A 343 -1.43 13.36 6.47
C GLU A 343 -2.12 14.13 7.59
N SER A 344 -1.86 15.43 7.73
CA SER A 344 -2.49 16.29 8.72
C SER A 344 -2.66 17.72 8.17
N GLY A 345 -3.77 18.37 8.48
CA GLY A 345 -4.01 19.79 8.16
C GLY A 345 -3.46 20.76 9.19
N ASP A 346 -3.02 20.29 10.36
CA ASP A 346 -2.31 21.13 11.30
C ASP A 346 -0.83 21.25 10.90
N GLU A 347 -0.42 22.42 10.44
CA GLU A 347 0.93 22.67 9.93
C GLU A 347 2.01 22.42 10.99
N LYS A 348 1.74 22.75 12.26
CA LYS A 348 2.70 22.58 13.36
C LYS A 348 2.85 21.10 13.69
N TYR A 349 1.75 20.39 13.88
CA TYR A 349 1.74 18.95 14.14
C TYR A 349 2.43 18.20 12.98
N ARG A 350 2.08 18.53 11.74
CA ARG A 350 2.69 17.93 10.54
C ARG A 350 4.21 18.14 10.50
N ALA A 351 4.69 19.33 10.86
CA ALA A 351 6.12 19.63 10.87
C ALA A 351 6.88 18.96 12.03
N GLU A 352 6.36 19.06 13.24
CA GLU A 352 7.03 18.63 14.48
C GLU A 352 6.87 17.12 14.74
N MET A 353 5.67 16.57 14.52
CA MET A 353 5.37 15.17 14.82
C MET A 353 5.58 14.24 13.64
N LEU A 354 5.27 14.68 12.40
CA LEU A 354 5.34 13.83 11.20
C LEU A 354 6.61 14.01 10.37
N GLY A 355 7.42 15.03 10.68
CA GLY A 355 8.63 15.36 9.91
C GLY A 355 8.32 15.93 8.51
N ARG A 356 7.12 16.51 8.31
CA ARG A 356 6.64 17.03 7.02
C ARG A 356 6.52 18.55 7.09
N LYS A 357 7.44 19.28 6.46
CA LYS A 357 7.58 20.74 6.61
C LYS A 357 6.81 21.59 5.60
N MET A 358 6.00 20.96 4.75
CA MET A 358 5.13 21.67 3.81
C MET A 358 4.15 22.57 4.58
N LYS A 359 3.92 23.79 4.10
CA LYS A 359 2.92 24.72 4.65
C LYS A 359 1.54 24.45 4.08
N ASN A 360 0.48 24.84 4.79
CA ASN A 360 -0.89 24.69 4.27
C ASN A 360 -1.10 25.45 2.96
N GLN A 361 -0.55 26.68 2.85
CA GLN A 361 -0.64 27.44 1.60
C GLN A 361 0.07 26.73 0.44
N GLN A 362 1.21 26.08 0.67
CA GLN A 362 1.89 25.32 -0.38
C GLN A 362 1.07 24.12 -0.87
N ILE A 363 0.32 23.46 0.02
CA ILE A 363 -0.59 22.37 -0.35
C ILE A 363 -1.73 22.90 -1.21
N ILE A 364 -2.31 24.04 -0.81
CA ILE A 364 -3.41 24.68 -1.55
C ILE A 364 -2.92 25.10 -2.95
N ASP A 365 -1.78 25.79 -3.04
CA ASP A 365 -1.19 26.22 -4.30
C ASP A 365 -0.89 25.03 -5.22
N ALA A 366 -0.34 23.94 -4.67
CA ALA A 366 -0.07 22.70 -5.41
C ALA A 366 -1.36 22.08 -5.97
N ALA A 367 -2.41 22.01 -5.16
CA ALA A 367 -3.70 21.49 -5.58
C ALA A 367 -4.38 22.39 -6.63
N GLU A 368 -4.26 23.70 -6.52
CA GLU A 368 -4.74 24.66 -7.52
C GLU A 368 -3.99 24.51 -8.85
N ASN A 369 -2.67 24.34 -8.81
CA ASN A 369 -1.87 24.10 -10.02
C ASN A 369 -2.26 22.79 -10.72
N CYS A 370 -2.51 21.72 -9.98
CA CYS A 370 -3.03 20.48 -10.54
C CYS A 370 -4.39 20.68 -11.20
N LYS A 371 -5.32 21.36 -10.51
CA LYS A 371 -6.65 21.66 -11.04
C LYS A 371 -6.59 22.46 -12.35
N LYS A 372 -5.76 23.52 -12.39
CA LYS A 372 -5.54 24.33 -13.61
C LYS A 372 -4.99 23.51 -14.77
N ALA A 373 -4.16 22.51 -14.48
CA ALA A 373 -3.60 21.59 -15.48
C ALA A 373 -4.54 20.44 -15.87
N GLY A 374 -5.74 20.35 -15.27
CA GLY A 374 -6.69 19.26 -15.53
C GLY A 374 -6.33 17.92 -14.86
N ILE A 375 -5.52 17.95 -13.80
CA ILE A 375 -5.09 16.76 -13.06
C ILE A 375 -5.99 16.56 -11.83
N ASN A 376 -6.55 15.36 -11.68
CA ASN A 376 -7.34 14.98 -10.52
C ASN A 376 -6.46 14.86 -9.27
N ARG A 377 -7.02 15.22 -8.12
CA ARG A 377 -6.31 15.30 -6.85
C ARG A 377 -6.92 14.27 -5.91
N LEU A 378 -6.07 13.37 -5.43
CA LEU A 378 -6.41 12.47 -4.33
C LEU A 378 -5.62 12.88 -3.10
N THR A 379 -6.25 12.94 -1.93
CA THR A 379 -5.57 13.26 -0.67
C THR A 379 -5.62 12.12 0.31
N PHE A 380 -4.45 11.77 0.85
CA PHE A 380 -4.29 10.85 1.97
C PHE A 380 -4.06 11.62 3.26
N ASN A 381 -4.78 11.21 4.30
CA ASN A 381 -4.77 11.79 5.62
C ASN A 381 -4.68 10.69 6.67
N ILE A 382 -4.02 10.95 7.79
CA ILE A 382 -3.93 10.03 8.92
C ILE A 382 -4.63 10.70 10.11
N VAL A 383 -5.39 9.93 10.87
CA VAL A 383 -6.10 10.43 12.06
C VAL A 383 -5.85 9.53 13.27
N GLY A 384 -6.00 10.10 14.46
CA GLY A 384 -5.78 9.38 15.72
C GLY A 384 -4.30 9.08 15.97
N MET A 385 -3.42 9.97 15.52
CA MET A 385 -1.97 9.85 15.72
C MET A 385 -1.57 10.20 17.16
N PRO A 386 -0.37 9.80 17.64
CA PRO A 386 0.09 10.13 18.98
C PRO A 386 0.06 11.63 19.27
N LEU A 387 -0.59 12.01 20.37
CA LEU A 387 -0.77 13.41 20.80
C LEU A 387 -1.57 14.29 19.84
N GLU A 388 -2.24 13.72 18.84
CA GLU A 388 -3.17 14.46 17.97
C GLU A 388 -4.43 14.83 18.74
N THR A 389 -4.86 16.09 18.63
CA THR A 389 -6.05 16.61 19.30
C THR A 389 -7.25 16.70 18.35
N ALA A 390 -8.45 16.84 18.91
CA ALA A 390 -9.67 17.09 18.13
C ALA A 390 -9.57 18.37 17.27
N ALA A 391 -8.83 19.39 17.74
CA ALA A 391 -8.58 20.59 16.95
C ALA A 391 -7.71 20.29 15.72
N ASN A 392 -6.63 19.52 15.88
CA ASN A 392 -5.74 19.15 14.77
C ASN A 392 -6.51 18.35 13.70
N MET A 393 -7.34 17.39 14.10
CA MET A 393 -8.17 16.62 13.15
C MET A 393 -9.19 17.49 12.41
N ARG A 394 -9.80 18.49 13.08
CA ARG A 394 -10.70 19.44 12.43
C ARG A 394 -9.97 20.33 11.42
N GLU A 395 -8.72 20.71 11.69
CA GLU A 395 -7.86 21.39 10.71
C GLU A 395 -7.56 20.51 9.49
N THR A 396 -7.36 19.20 9.68
CA THR A 396 -7.24 18.23 8.58
C THR A 396 -8.49 18.23 7.69
N LEU A 397 -9.68 18.16 8.27
CA LEU A 397 -10.93 18.23 7.50
C LEU A 397 -11.09 19.59 6.78
N SER A 398 -10.86 20.70 7.50
CA SER A 398 -10.97 22.07 6.97
C SER A 398 -10.04 22.30 5.76
N LEU A 399 -8.79 21.84 5.84
CA LEU A 399 -7.83 21.95 4.75
C LEU A 399 -8.32 21.17 3.51
N ASN A 400 -8.80 19.93 3.70
CA ASN A 400 -9.30 19.12 2.59
C ASN A 400 -10.59 19.69 1.97
N GLN A 401 -11.49 20.26 2.78
CA GLN A 401 -12.67 20.98 2.29
C GLN A 401 -12.28 22.19 1.43
N ARG A 402 -11.21 22.92 1.81
CA ARG A 402 -10.68 24.03 1.01
C ARG A 402 -10.04 23.56 -0.30
N ILE A 403 -9.33 22.44 -0.27
CA ILE A 403 -8.71 21.84 -1.46
C ILE A 403 -9.76 21.34 -2.45
N ALA A 404 -10.87 20.79 -1.93
CA ALA A 404 -11.92 20.11 -2.68
C ALA A 404 -11.32 19.13 -3.71
N PRO A 405 -10.60 18.09 -3.24
CA PRO A 405 -9.98 17.09 -4.11
C PRO A 405 -11.05 16.26 -4.82
N GLU A 406 -10.73 15.57 -5.90
CA GLU A 406 -11.65 14.61 -6.51
C GLU A 406 -11.85 13.37 -5.62
N PHE A 407 -10.81 13.06 -4.84
CA PHE A 407 -10.78 11.93 -3.91
C PHE A 407 -10.18 12.35 -2.58
N PHE A 408 -10.93 12.13 -1.50
CA PHE A 408 -10.49 12.32 -0.13
C PHE A 408 -10.47 10.96 0.57
N PHE A 409 -9.33 10.62 1.16
CA PHE A 409 -9.18 9.43 1.99
C PHE A 409 -8.53 9.80 3.32
N PHE A 410 -9.01 9.17 4.38
CA PHE A 410 -8.38 9.23 5.68
C PHE A 410 -8.31 7.82 6.28
N PHE A 411 -7.23 7.56 7.00
CA PHE A 411 -7.00 6.27 7.66
C PHE A 411 -6.62 6.47 9.12
N PRO A 412 -7.07 5.59 10.01
CA PRO A 412 -6.57 5.60 11.39
C PRO A 412 -5.07 5.27 11.40
N TYR A 413 -4.33 5.92 12.29
CA TYR A 413 -2.92 5.63 12.49
C TYR A 413 -2.71 4.18 12.92
N ILE A 414 -1.81 3.49 12.21
CA ILE A 414 -1.36 2.13 12.56
C ILE A 414 0.08 2.24 13.07
N PRO A 415 0.34 1.92 14.35
CA PRO A 415 1.69 1.98 14.90
C PRO A 415 2.61 0.95 14.23
N LEU A 416 3.68 1.42 13.58
CA LEU A 416 4.68 0.58 12.94
C LEU A 416 5.93 0.50 13.83
N ARG A 417 6.31 -0.71 14.26
CA ARG A 417 7.51 -0.91 15.08
C ARG A 417 8.76 -0.35 14.40
N GLY A 418 9.65 0.22 15.21
CA GLY A 418 10.89 0.84 14.74
C GLY A 418 10.73 2.22 14.11
N THR A 419 9.51 2.78 13.97
CA THR A 419 9.36 4.16 13.50
C THR A 419 9.39 5.15 14.66
N PRO A 420 9.94 6.38 14.49
CA PRO A 420 9.98 7.36 15.57
C PRO A 420 8.62 7.69 16.18
N LEU A 421 7.53 7.70 15.39
CA LEU A 421 6.19 7.97 15.90
C LEU A 421 5.63 6.79 16.74
N TYR A 422 6.11 5.56 16.52
CA TYR A 422 5.80 4.43 17.38
C TYR A 422 6.49 4.57 18.74
N GLU A 423 7.76 5.00 18.77
CA GLU A 423 8.49 5.26 20.02
C GLU A 423 7.83 6.35 20.87
N VAL A 424 7.26 7.38 20.21
CA VAL A 424 6.42 8.37 20.88
C VAL A 424 5.17 7.71 21.47
N ALA A 425 4.45 6.90 20.70
CA ALA A 425 3.26 6.21 21.19
C ALA A 425 3.57 5.30 22.40
N GLU A 426 4.71 4.60 22.38
CA GLU A 426 5.17 3.76 23.48
C GLU A 426 5.52 4.57 24.73
N ARG A 427 6.35 5.61 24.58
CA ARG A 427 6.78 6.48 25.69
C ARG A 427 5.60 7.17 26.38
N GLU A 428 4.59 7.57 25.60
CA GLU A 428 3.39 8.23 26.12
C GLU A 428 2.32 7.23 26.63
N GLY A 429 2.60 5.91 26.59
CA GLY A 429 1.69 4.87 27.07
C GLY A 429 0.41 4.72 26.23
N LEU A 430 0.47 5.05 24.94
CA LEU A 430 -0.68 5.06 24.04
C LEU A 430 -0.91 3.74 23.29
N LEU A 431 0.03 2.79 23.38
CA LEU A 431 -0.12 1.48 22.71
C LEU A 431 -1.15 0.62 23.44
N VAL A 432 -2.10 0.05 22.70
CA VAL A 432 -3.11 -0.86 23.26
C VAL A 432 -2.51 -2.27 23.36
N GLU A 433 -2.29 -2.76 24.59
CA GLU A 433 -1.64 -4.07 24.83
C GLU A 433 -2.44 -5.28 24.30
N ASN A 434 -3.77 -5.15 24.18
CA ASN A 434 -4.67 -6.29 23.97
C ASN A 434 -5.22 -6.47 22.54
N LYS A 435 -4.79 -5.67 21.56
CA LYS A 435 -5.31 -5.79 20.19
C LYS A 435 -4.28 -6.35 19.22
N ARG A 436 -4.13 -7.65 19.27
CA ARG A 436 -3.41 -8.40 18.24
C ARG A 436 -4.11 -8.27 16.87
N ASN A 437 -5.43 -8.10 16.78
CA ASN A 437 -6.15 -8.27 15.50
C ASN A 437 -6.47 -6.99 14.69
N LEU A 438 -5.61 -5.97 14.68
CA LEU A 438 -5.88 -4.73 13.92
C LEU A 438 -5.51 -4.89 12.44
N HIS A 439 -6.50 -4.83 11.55
CA HIS A 439 -6.35 -4.92 10.11
C HIS A 439 -6.68 -3.57 9.43
N TYR A 440 -5.97 -3.17 8.37
CA TYR A 440 -6.15 -1.85 7.73
C TYR A 440 -7.58 -1.61 7.20
N LEU A 441 -8.24 -2.65 6.67
CA LEU A 441 -9.64 -2.58 6.27
C LEU A 441 -10.63 -2.81 7.42
N SER A 442 -10.20 -3.53 8.48
CA SER A 442 -11.06 -3.62 9.67
C SER A 442 -11.08 -2.29 10.40
N ALA A 443 -10.03 -1.47 10.32
CA ALA A 443 -9.96 -0.18 11.01
C ALA A 443 -10.97 0.86 10.49
N VAL A 444 -11.55 0.66 9.30
CA VAL A 444 -12.68 1.46 8.79
C VAL A 444 -14.01 1.05 9.46
N ASN A 445 -14.17 -0.25 9.78
CA ASN A 445 -15.38 -0.82 10.40
C ASN A 445 -15.27 -1.06 11.92
N ASP A 446 -14.06 -1.05 12.46
CA ASP A 446 -13.76 -1.32 13.86
C ASP A 446 -13.87 0.01 14.61
N LYS A 447 -14.99 0.15 15.32
CA LYS A 447 -15.28 1.29 16.21
C LYS A 447 -14.32 1.39 17.40
N GLN A 448 -13.30 0.54 17.46
CA GLN A 448 -12.33 0.51 18.54
C GLN A 448 -10.94 0.97 18.04
N PHE A 449 -10.49 2.11 18.56
CA PHE A 449 -9.20 2.75 18.32
C PHE A 449 -7.97 1.83 18.26
N THR A 450 -7.02 2.19 17.38
CA THR A 450 -5.67 1.61 17.29
C THR A 450 -4.76 2.00 18.46
N LEU A 451 -4.96 3.19 19.02
CA LEU A 451 -4.26 3.72 20.21
C LEU A 451 -5.22 3.88 21.39
N ASN A 452 -4.70 3.82 22.62
CA ASN A 452 -5.45 4.00 23.85
C ASN A 452 -5.77 5.49 24.12
N MET A 453 -6.34 6.18 23.13
CA MET A 453 -6.78 7.58 23.29
C MET A 453 -8.02 7.67 24.22
N LYS A 454 -8.74 6.54 24.40
CA LYS A 454 -9.94 6.43 25.26
C LYS A 454 -9.66 6.75 26.74
N GLU A 455 -8.42 6.57 27.19
CA GLU A 455 -8.02 6.82 28.59
C GLU A 455 -7.32 8.18 28.78
N ARG A 456 -7.22 9.00 27.73
CA ARG A 456 -6.65 10.35 27.74
C ARG A 456 -7.66 11.38 27.21
N PRO A 457 -8.76 11.66 27.97
CA PRO A 457 -9.81 12.58 27.55
C PRO A 457 -9.33 14.03 27.37
N ASP A 458 -8.11 14.35 27.83
CA ASP A 458 -7.45 15.64 27.67
C ASP A 458 -6.99 15.94 26.23
N LEU A 459 -6.81 14.92 25.39
CA LEU A 459 -6.29 15.09 24.03
C LEU A 459 -7.39 14.99 22.97
N LEU A 460 -8.09 13.85 22.97
CA LEU A 460 -9.07 13.48 21.95
C LEU A 460 -10.00 12.43 22.53
N SER A 461 -11.19 12.85 22.94
CA SER A 461 -12.18 11.90 23.46
C SER A 461 -12.70 10.97 22.37
N ALA A 462 -13.20 9.79 22.77
CA ALA A 462 -13.79 8.84 21.83
C ALA A 462 -15.01 9.43 21.10
N GLU A 463 -15.77 10.29 21.77
CA GLU A 463 -16.91 11.00 21.20
C GLU A 463 -16.47 12.00 20.12
N GLU A 464 -15.48 12.85 20.41
CA GLU A 464 -14.97 13.83 19.44
C GLU A 464 -14.34 13.17 18.22
N TYR A 465 -13.53 12.12 18.40
CA TYR A 465 -12.95 11.38 17.28
C TYR A 465 -14.03 10.79 16.38
N ASN A 466 -15.03 10.11 16.97
CA ASN A 466 -16.12 9.52 16.21
C ASN A 466 -16.93 10.59 15.48
N GLU A 467 -17.22 11.71 16.14
CA GLU A 467 -17.91 12.85 15.53
C GLU A 467 -17.13 13.40 14.32
N ILE A 468 -15.81 13.59 14.46
CA ILE A 468 -14.97 14.11 13.37
C ILE A 468 -14.84 13.08 12.24
N CYS A 469 -14.65 11.80 12.55
CA CYS A 469 -14.59 10.75 11.54
C CYS A 469 -15.91 10.63 10.77
N LEU A 470 -17.06 10.74 11.44
CA LEU A 470 -18.37 10.78 10.76
C LEU A 470 -18.47 11.97 9.79
N LYS A 471 -17.95 13.14 10.17
CA LYS A 471 -17.89 14.30 9.26
C LYS A 471 -16.92 14.09 8.10
N MET A 472 -15.78 13.45 8.35
CA MET A 472 -14.82 13.08 7.30
C MET A 472 -15.41 12.06 6.34
N MET A 473 -16.15 11.05 6.83
CA MET A 473 -16.86 10.09 5.98
C MET A 473 -17.97 10.76 5.18
N ALA A 474 -18.77 11.64 5.79
CA ALA A 474 -19.78 12.41 5.05
C ALA A 474 -19.16 13.30 3.97
N PHE A 475 -18.00 13.92 4.27
CA PHE A 475 -17.24 14.66 3.26
C PHE A 475 -16.70 13.73 2.17
N GLN A 476 -16.16 12.58 2.54
CA GLN A 476 -15.70 11.55 1.61
C GLN A 476 -16.82 11.12 0.65
N GLU A 477 -18.00 10.79 1.18
CA GLU A 477 -19.16 10.35 0.40
C GLU A 477 -19.70 11.46 -0.52
N ALA A 478 -19.75 12.71 -0.04
CA ALA A 478 -20.22 13.84 -0.83
C ALA A 478 -19.22 14.29 -1.91
N ASN A 479 -17.92 14.04 -1.71
CA ASN A 479 -16.85 14.60 -2.52
C ASN A 479 -16.17 13.57 -3.43
N ASN A 480 -16.09 12.31 -3.01
CA ASN A 480 -15.51 11.24 -3.81
C ASN A 480 -16.47 10.92 -4.94
N ARG A 481 -16.02 11.18 -6.16
CA ARG A 481 -16.81 10.96 -7.37
C ARG A 481 -16.73 9.51 -7.88
N LEU A 482 -16.35 8.58 -7.01
CA LEU A 482 -16.34 7.14 -7.24
C LEU A 482 -17.15 6.49 -6.12
N GLU A 483 -18.32 5.97 -6.45
CA GLU A 483 -19.16 5.22 -5.51
C GLU A 483 -18.51 3.86 -5.18
N TYR A 484 -18.52 3.51 -3.90
CA TYR A 484 -18.32 2.15 -3.42
C TYR A 484 -19.70 1.53 -3.24
N VAL A 485 -20.16 0.76 -4.22
CA VAL A 485 -21.36 -0.05 -4.04
C VAL A 485 -20.89 -1.39 -3.48
N ASP A 486 -21.13 -1.64 -2.18
CA ASP A 486 -21.14 -3.01 -1.67
C ASP A 486 -22.21 -3.78 -2.46
N GLU A 487 -21.87 -4.95 -3.00
CA GLU A 487 -22.66 -5.73 -3.96
C GLU A 487 -24.09 -6.16 -3.49
N ASP A 488 -24.56 -5.69 -2.34
CA ASP A 488 -25.80 -6.17 -1.71
C ASP A 488 -27.06 -5.33 -1.93
N ASP A 489 -27.01 -4.10 -2.49
CA ASP A 489 -28.23 -3.29 -2.71
C ASP A 489 -28.54 -3.03 -4.19
N ASN A 490 -29.09 -4.07 -4.83
CA ASN A 490 -29.51 -4.07 -6.22
C ASN A 490 -30.88 -3.36 -6.42
N LYS A 491 -31.04 -2.11 -5.94
CA LYS A 491 -32.28 -1.34 -6.14
C LYS A 491 -32.03 0.15 -6.43
N HIS A 492 -32.13 0.43 -7.73
CA HIS A 492 -32.14 1.72 -8.44
C HIS A 492 -30.77 2.19 -8.95
N PRO A 493 -30.62 2.41 -10.27
CA PRO A 493 -29.40 2.98 -10.82
C PRO A 493 -29.33 4.45 -10.39
N ILE A 494 -28.34 4.79 -9.58
CA ILE A 494 -27.94 6.17 -9.33
C ILE A 494 -27.21 6.63 -10.61
N GLU A 495 -27.65 7.74 -11.20
CA GLU A 495 -26.91 8.39 -12.29
C GLU A 495 -25.62 8.97 -11.70
N VAL A 496 -24.53 8.20 -11.81
CA VAL A 496 -23.17 8.64 -11.51
C VAL A 496 -22.64 9.41 -12.71
N GLU A 497 -22.59 10.73 -12.61
CA GLU A 497 -21.99 11.56 -13.65
C GLU A 497 -20.45 11.50 -13.49
N ASP A 498 -19.80 10.58 -14.23
CA ASP A 498 -18.34 10.50 -14.32
C ASP A 498 -17.77 11.72 -15.06
N LYS A 499 -17.39 12.74 -14.29
CA LYS A 499 -16.68 13.93 -14.79
C LYS A 499 -15.16 13.74 -14.86
N SER A 500 -14.63 12.56 -14.58
CA SER A 500 -13.18 12.30 -14.67
C SER A 500 -12.67 12.37 -16.12
N LEU A 501 -13.57 12.38 -17.11
CA LEU A 501 -13.26 12.38 -18.54
C LEU A 501 -13.76 13.61 -19.32
N THR A 502 -14.41 14.59 -18.68
CA THR A 502 -14.82 15.81 -19.38
C THR A 502 -13.68 16.84 -19.40
N LEU A 503 -12.87 16.82 -20.46
CA LEU A 503 -12.18 18.03 -20.90
C LEU A 503 -13.26 19.03 -21.30
N THR A 504 -13.56 20.01 -20.46
CA THR A 504 -14.52 21.06 -20.81
C THR A 504 -13.94 21.91 -21.94
N GLU A 505 -14.51 21.82 -23.13
CA GLU A 505 -14.54 22.96 -24.05
C GLU A 505 -15.21 24.12 -23.32
N ALA A 506 -14.52 25.26 -23.30
CA ALA A 506 -14.98 26.45 -22.60
C ALA A 506 -16.32 26.93 -23.17
N LEU A 507 -17.33 27.11 -22.32
CA LEU A 507 -18.45 27.97 -22.65
C LEU A 507 -17.94 29.42 -22.65
N GLU A 508 -17.91 30.01 -23.84
CA GLU A 508 -17.66 31.44 -24.03
C GLU A 508 -18.71 32.27 -23.27
N PRO A 509 -18.33 33.44 -22.71
CA PRO A 509 -19.29 34.33 -22.09
C PRO A 509 -20.07 35.07 -23.19
N GLU A 510 -21.35 34.72 -23.37
CA GLU A 510 -22.24 35.53 -24.19
C GLU A 510 -22.50 36.87 -23.49
N ALA A 511 -22.07 37.94 -24.17
CA ALA A 511 -22.30 39.32 -23.79
C ALA A 511 -23.65 39.82 -24.33
N GLU A 512 -24.33 40.58 -23.47
CA GLU A 512 -25.26 41.70 -23.71
C GLU A 512 -26.49 41.51 -24.63
N GLY A 513 -27.65 41.69 -24.01
CA GLY A 513 -28.93 42.05 -24.64
C GLY A 513 -29.88 42.58 -23.56
N GLY A 514 -30.22 43.87 -23.63
CA GLY A 514 -30.82 44.63 -22.52
C GLY A 514 -32.35 44.69 -22.46
N ASP A 515 -32.78 45.51 -21.50
CA ASP A 515 -34.07 46.15 -21.25
C ASP A 515 -35.20 45.39 -20.52
N GLY A 516 -35.67 46.04 -19.44
CA GLY A 516 -37.08 46.01 -19.03
C GLY A 516 -37.34 45.99 -17.51
N HIS A 517 -37.85 47.11 -16.99
CA HIS A 517 -38.53 47.33 -15.69
C HIS A 517 -39.42 46.13 -15.22
N ASP A 518 -39.67 45.86 -13.93
CA ASP A 518 -40.25 46.75 -12.93
C ASP A 518 -40.18 46.10 -11.52
N GLY A 519 -40.30 46.91 -10.46
CA GLY A 519 -40.04 46.50 -9.08
C GLY A 519 -41.14 45.72 -8.37
N HIS A 520 -40.75 44.99 -7.32
CA HIS A 520 -41.56 44.85 -6.09
C HIS A 520 -40.68 44.43 -4.91
N LYS A 521 -40.84 45.15 -3.79
CA LYS A 521 -40.36 44.80 -2.44
C LYS A 521 -41.14 43.58 -1.93
N ASP A 522 -40.49 42.67 -1.20
CA ASP A 522 -40.93 42.25 0.15
C ASP A 522 -40.01 41.19 0.80
N GLY A 523 -39.76 41.39 2.11
CA GLY A 523 -39.78 40.34 3.15
C GLY A 523 -38.66 39.31 3.23
N LEU A 524 -37.68 39.54 4.12
CA LEU A 524 -36.94 38.46 4.79
C LEU A 524 -37.83 37.79 5.85
N GLN A 525 -37.94 36.45 5.84
CA GLN A 525 -38.06 35.60 7.04
C GLN A 525 -37.37 34.23 6.83
N PRO A 526 -36.85 33.59 7.90
CA PRO A 526 -35.94 32.44 7.83
C PRO A 526 -36.70 31.09 7.84
N ILE A 527 -36.15 30.09 7.14
CA ILE A 527 -36.65 28.70 7.12
C ILE A 527 -35.92 27.89 8.20
N GLU A 528 -36.67 27.37 9.18
CA GLU A 528 -36.19 26.39 10.17
C GLU A 528 -36.08 24.97 9.56
N PRO A 529 -35.09 24.15 9.96
CA PRO A 529 -34.93 22.80 9.45
C PRO A 529 -35.72 21.77 10.28
N ALA A 530 -36.93 21.44 9.83
CA ALA A 530 -37.71 20.31 10.34
C ALA A 530 -37.87 19.24 9.26
N LEU A 531 -36.85 18.39 9.05
CA LEU A 531 -36.97 17.13 8.28
C LEU A 531 -35.82 16.12 8.47
N ALA A 532 -34.89 16.34 9.41
CA ALA A 532 -33.75 15.44 9.64
C ALA A 532 -33.94 14.39 10.76
N GLN A 533 -35.05 14.40 11.51
CA GLN A 533 -35.20 13.55 12.71
C GLN A 533 -36.03 12.27 12.53
N GLU A 534 -36.78 12.10 11.43
CA GLU A 534 -37.60 10.90 11.23
C GLU A 534 -36.91 9.79 10.42
N GLN A 535 -35.97 10.12 9.53
CA GLN A 535 -35.21 9.09 8.80
C GLN A 535 -34.12 8.41 9.66
N SER A 536 -33.59 9.07 10.70
CA SER A 536 -32.56 8.48 11.57
C SER A 536 -33.12 7.39 12.51
N LYS A 537 -34.42 7.38 12.79
CA LYS A 537 -35.05 6.39 13.69
C LYS A 537 -35.39 5.07 13.00
N SER A 538 -35.47 5.05 11.67
CA SER A 538 -35.80 3.86 10.87
C SER A 538 -34.60 2.92 10.65
N LEU A 539 -33.38 3.44 10.65
CA LEU A 539 -32.16 2.66 10.39
C LEU A 539 -31.65 1.94 11.66
N VAL A 540 -31.81 2.57 12.82
CA VAL A 540 -31.33 2.07 14.13
C VAL A 540 -32.09 0.82 14.60
N SER A 541 -33.35 0.62 14.18
CA SER A 541 -34.14 -0.56 14.58
C SER A 541 -33.85 -1.83 13.77
N ARG A 542 -33.23 -1.71 12.59
CA ARG A 542 -32.92 -2.86 11.71
C ARG A 542 -31.58 -3.53 11.98
N ILE A 543 -30.71 -2.90 12.77
CA ILE A 543 -29.34 -3.38 13.07
C ILE A 543 -29.25 -4.10 14.44
N LEU A 544 -30.29 -4.07 15.27
CA LEU A 544 -30.25 -4.50 16.68
C LEU A 544 -31.05 -5.78 17.04
N GLY A 545 -30.91 -6.88 16.30
CA GLY A 545 -31.33 -8.17 16.86
C GLY A 545 -30.83 -9.40 16.09
N PRO A 546 -30.24 -10.43 16.72
CA PRO A 546 -30.22 -10.74 18.15
C PRO A 546 -28.83 -11.15 18.71
N PHE A 547 -28.18 -10.27 19.47
CA PHE A 547 -27.26 -10.69 20.54
C PHE A 547 -27.84 -10.19 21.86
N ARG A 548 -28.74 -10.98 22.45
CA ARG A 548 -29.01 -10.92 23.88
C ARG A 548 -28.18 -12.01 24.53
N SER A 549 -27.23 -11.58 25.36
CA SER A 549 -26.33 -12.39 26.16
C SER A 549 -27.08 -13.29 27.16
N PRO A 550 -26.36 -14.17 27.89
CA PRO A 550 -25.57 -13.72 29.05
C PRO A 550 -24.06 -13.65 28.82
#